data_AF-A0A2N2M3L9-F1
#
_entry.id   AF-A0A2N2M3L9-F1
#
_cell.length_a   1.000
_cell.length_b   1.000
_cell.length_c   1.000
_cell.angle_alpha   90.00
_cell.angle_beta   90.00
_cell.angle_gamma   90.00
#
_symmetry.space_group_name_H-M   'P 1'
#
loop_
_entity.id
_entity.type
_entity.pdbx_description
1 polymer ?
#
loop_
_entity_poly.entity_id
_entity_poly.type
_entity_poly.pdbx_seq_one_letter_code
_entity_poly.pdbx_strand_id
1 'polypeptide(L)'
;MVSIPFLIRAAAVLHWIIAVGFGVFCFPAIRNLAKGNDIPIVMGFPAYGRGPFERIGLTTTIPLLVAFLLVCILEAVAGILLWGGHMSGAILALVLIPIGGLFWWGFALPIPPIFAIVWTIFILLNWQNFR
;
A
#
# COMPACT_ATOMS: atom_id res chain seq x y z
N MET A 1 -27.69 7.29 13.88
CA MET A 1 -26.49 7.05 13.04
C MET A 1 -25.27 7.24 13.91
N VAL A 2 -24.52 6.19 14.23
CA VAL A 2 -23.25 6.35 14.96
C VAL A 2 -22.28 7.08 14.01
N SER A 3 -21.81 8.26 14.40
CA SER A 3 -20.84 9.05 13.65
C SER A 3 -19.48 8.35 13.66
N ILE A 4 -18.92 8.10 12.48
CA ILE A 4 -17.58 7.49 12.37
C ILE A 4 -16.54 8.50 12.84
N PRO A 5 -15.63 8.13 13.77
CA PRO A 5 -14.62 9.06 14.30
C PRO A 5 -13.75 9.65 13.20
N PHE A 6 -13.36 10.92 13.35
CA PHE A 6 -12.49 11.62 12.39
C PHE A 6 -11.16 10.88 12.15
N LEU A 7 -10.58 10.29 13.20
CA LEU A 7 -9.33 9.53 13.10
C LEU A 7 -9.46 8.30 12.19
N ILE A 8 -10.63 7.65 12.17
CA ILE A 8 -10.90 6.52 11.27
C ILE A 8 -11.04 6.99 9.82
N ARG A 9 -11.64 8.18 9.59
CA ARG A 9 -11.66 8.81 8.26
C ARG A 9 -10.25 9.16 7.78
N ALA A 10 -9.42 9.71 8.67
CA ALA A 10 -8.03 10.03 8.37
C ALA A 10 -7.22 8.77 8.04
N ALA A 11 -7.39 7.67 8.80
CA ALA A 11 -6.79 6.38 8.50
C ALA A 11 -7.18 5.87 7.10
N ALA A 12 -8.47 5.94 6.75
CA ALA A 12 -8.95 5.56 5.43
C ALA A 12 -8.30 6.39 4.29
N VAL A 13 -8.13 7.69 4.48
CA VAL A 13 -7.44 8.55 3.50
C VAL A 13 -5.97 8.15 3.35
N LEU A 14 -5.26 7.84 4.43
CA LEU A 14 -3.87 7.37 4.36
C LEU A 14 -3.75 6.08 3.53
N HIS A 15 -4.67 5.13 3.72
CA HIS A 15 -4.75 3.92 2.89
C HIS A 15 -4.95 4.24 1.40
N TRP A 16 -5.84 5.17 1.06
CA TRP A 16 -6.05 5.58 -0.33
C TRP A 16 -4.85 6.29 -0.95
N ILE A 17 -4.12 7.10 -0.18
CA ILE A 17 -2.90 7.74 -0.66
C ILE A 17 -1.85 6.68 -1.03
N ILE A 18 -1.68 5.62 -0.22
CA ILE A 18 -0.78 4.52 -0.58
C ILE A 18 -1.30 3.76 -1.80
N ALA A 19 -2.58 3.38 -1.77
CA ALA A 19 -3.18 2.58 -2.83
C ALA A 19 -3.09 3.27 -4.20
N VAL A 20 -3.40 4.56 -4.28
CA VAL A 20 -3.34 5.33 -5.54
C VAL A 20 -1.91 5.74 -5.84
N GLY A 21 -1.21 6.30 -4.84
CA GLY A 21 0.14 6.86 -4.99
C GLY A 21 1.20 5.84 -5.35
N PHE A 22 0.95 4.55 -5.09
CA PHE A 22 1.80 3.46 -5.56
C PHE A 22 1.08 2.53 -6.56
N GLY A 23 -0.17 2.13 -6.32
CA GLY A 23 -0.83 1.16 -7.21
C GLY A 23 -0.94 1.60 -8.67
N VAL A 24 -1.18 2.89 -8.93
CA VAL A 24 -1.29 3.41 -10.32
C VAL A 24 0.03 3.30 -11.07
N PHE A 25 1.17 3.45 -10.39
CA PHE A 25 2.48 3.39 -11.04
C PHE A 25 2.99 1.95 -11.23
N CYS A 26 2.36 0.94 -10.61
CA CYS A 26 2.64 -0.45 -10.94
C CYS A 26 2.34 -0.78 -12.40
N PHE A 27 1.28 -0.21 -12.99
CA PHE A 27 0.90 -0.49 -14.38
C PHE A 27 1.98 -0.10 -15.41
N PRO A 28 2.49 1.15 -15.45
CA PRO A 28 3.58 1.50 -16.35
C PRO A 28 4.87 0.74 -16.03
N ALA A 29 5.15 0.44 -14.75
CA ALA A 29 6.31 -0.37 -14.34
C ALA A 29 6.29 -1.78 -14.92
N ILE A 30 5.18 -2.51 -14.71
CA ILE A 30 4.96 -3.84 -15.25
C ILE A 30 5.03 -3.83 -16.78
N ARG A 31 4.36 -2.87 -17.43
CA ARG A 31 4.35 -2.75 -18.88
C ARG A 31 5.74 -2.52 -19.46
N ASN A 32 6.57 -1.71 -18.79
CA ASN A 32 7.93 -1.43 -19.27
C ASN A 32 8.82 -2.66 -19.15
N LEU A 33 8.82 -3.31 -17.98
CA LEU A 33 9.60 -4.53 -17.74
C LEU A 33 9.16 -5.69 -18.64
N ALA A 34 7.85 -5.83 -18.89
CA ALA A 34 7.32 -6.87 -19.78
C ALA A 34 7.78 -6.71 -21.24
N LYS A 35 8.21 -5.51 -21.65
CA LYS A 35 8.83 -5.27 -22.96
C LYS A 35 10.32 -5.59 -23.01
N GLY A 36 10.91 -6.02 -21.89
CA GLY A 36 12.36 -6.23 -21.75
C GLY A 36 13.15 -4.96 -21.49
N ASN A 37 12.48 -3.84 -21.20
CA ASN A 37 13.14 -2.60 -20.82
C ASN A 37 13.55 -2.65 -19.34
N ASP A 38 14.48 -1.77 -18.96
CA ASP A 38 14.90 -1.58 -17.58
C ASP A 38 13.79 -0.90 -16.72
N ILE A 39 14.04 -0.70 -15.43
CA ILE A 39 13.12 -0.06 -14.50
C ILE A 39 12.77 1.36 -14.98
N PRO A 40 11.48 1.69 -15.16
CA PRO A 40 11.11 3.00 -15.66
C PRO A 40 11.35 4.08 -14.62
N ILE A 41 11.74 5.25 -15.12
CA ILE A 41 11.80 6.46 -14.31
C ILE A 41 10.41 7.09 -14.26
N VAL A 42 9.85 7.23 -13.06
CA VAL A 42 8.58 7.93 -12.79
C VAL A 42 8.89 9.13 -11.92
N MET A 43 8.47 10.32 -12.36
CA MET A 43 8.70 11.59 -11.65
C MET A 43 10.19 11.84 -11.29
N GLY A 44 11.12 11.36 -12.12
CA GLY A 44 12.56 11.51 -11.90
C GLY A 44 13.20 10.44 -11.00
N PHE A 45 12.44 9.45 -10.53
CA PHE A 45 12.93 8.36 -9.67
C PHE A 45 12.73 6.99 -10.32
N PRO A 46 13.63 6.00 -10.09
CA PRO A 46 13.43 4.63 -10.54
C PRO A 46 12.23 4.02 -9.81
N ALA A 47 11.13 3.81 -10.53
CA ALA A 47 9.89 3.30 -9.96
C ALA A 47 10.08 1.83 -9.54
N TYR A 48 10.01 1.56 -8.24
CA TYR A 48 10.20 0.21 -7.68
C TYR A 48 11.59 -0.39 -7.94
N GLY A 49 12.58 0.46 -8.20
CA GLY A 49 13.97 0.09 -8.37
C GLY A 49 14.85 0.48 -7.19
N ARG A 50 16.10 0.03 -7.26
CA ARG A 50 17.20 0.17 -6.30
C ARG A 50 16.94 -0.47 -4.94
N GLY A 51 15.82 -1.17 -4.81
CA GLY A 51 15.47 -1.97 -3.64
C GLY A 51 16.10 -3.37 -3.66
N PRO A 52 16.00 -4.11 -2.54
CA PRO A 52 16.46 -5.49 -2.44
C PRO A 52 15.94 -6.43 -3.54
N PHE A 53 14.72 -6.23 -4.04
CA PHE A 53 14.14 -7.12 -5.05
C PHE A 53 14.82 -7.03 -6.41
N GLU A 54 15.24 -5.84 -6.84
CA GLU A 54 15.97 -5.68 -8.11
C GLU A 54 17.30 -6.46 -8.10
N ARG A 55 17.95 -6.56 -6.93
CA ARG A 55 19.25 -7.27 -6.78
C ARG A 55 19.15 -8.76 -7.11
N ILE A 56 17.95 -9.33 -7.06
CA ILE A 56 17.67 -10.74 -7.38
C ILE A 56 17.37 -10.92 -8.88
N GLY A 57 17.05 -9.83 -9.60
CA GLY A 57 16.88 -9.80 -11.04
C GLY A 57 15.56 -9.16 -11.51
N LEU A 58 15.54 -8.69 -12.75
CA LEU A 58 14.36 -8.05 -13.34
C LEU A 58 13.22 -9.04 -13.62
N THR A 59 13.54 -10.30 -13.93
CA THR A 59 12.53 -11.35 -14.18
C THR A 59 11.65 -11.62 -12.96
N THR A 60 12.22 -11.60 -11.75
CA THR A 60 11.48 -11.77 -10.49
C THR A 60 10.72 -10.50 -10.08
N THR A 61 11.08 -9.34 -10.64
CA THR A 61 10.48 -8.04 -10.31
C THR A 61 9.04 -7.93 -10.82
N ILE A 62 8.71 -8.51 -11.99
CA ILE A 62 7.34 -8.45 -12.54
C ILE A 62 6.32 -9.17 -11.62
N PRO A 63 6.50 -10.46 -11.24
CA PRO A 63 5.60 -11.11 -10.29
C PRO A 63 5.46 -10.36 -8.96
N LEU A 64 6.56 -9.78 -8.45
CA LEU A 64 6.54 -9.00 -7.21
C LEU A 64 5.75 -7.70 -7.36
N LEU A 65 5.84 -7.01 -8.50
CA LEU A 65 5.04 -5.83 -8.80
C LEU A 65 3.56 -6.15 -8.92
N VAL A 66 3.22 -7.28 -9.54
CA VAL A 66 1.82 -7.75 -9.62
C VAL A 66 1.29 -8.07 -8.22
N ALA A 67 2.05 -8.77 -7.39
CA ALA A 67 1.67 -9.04 -6.02
C ALA A 67 1.53 -7.75 -5.18
N PHE A 68 2.42 -6.77 -5.38
CA PHE A 68 2.31 -5.49 -4.72
C PHE A 68 1.13 -4.64 -5.22
N LEU A 69 0.78 -4.73 -6.51
CA LEU A 69 -0.45 -4.13 -7.02
C LEU A 69 -1.68 -4.72 -6.32
N LEU A 70 -1.71 -6.03 -6.07
CA LEU A 70 -2.78 -6.65 -5.28
C LEU A 70 -2.81 -6.10 -3.85
N VAL A 71 -1.65 -5.93 -3.20
CA VAL A 71 -1.56 -5.25 -1.90
C VAL A 71 -2.17 -3.85 -1.99
N CYS A 72 -1.81 -3.03 -2.98
CA CYS A 72 -2.38 -1.69 -3.17
C CYS A 72 -3.91 -1.72 -3.35
N ILE A 73 -4.45 -2.71 -4.06
CA ILE A 73 -5.91 -2.88 -4.20
C ILE A 73 -6.54 -3.20 -2.84
N LEU A 74 -5.93 -4.10 -2.06
CA LEU A 74 -6.40 -4.43 -0.71
C LEU A 74 -6.31 -3.22 0.24
N GLU A 75 -5.29 -2.37 0.10
CA GLU A 75 -5.19 -1.09 0.82
C GLU A 75 -6.38 -0.17 0.47
N ALA A 76 -6.76 -0.08 -0.82
CA ALA A 76 -7.93 0.70 -1.21
C ALA A 76 -9.24 0.16 -0.59
N VAL A 77 -9.40 -1.17 -0.58
CA VAL A 77 -10.53 -1.86 0.05
C VAL A 77 -10.55 -1.61 1.56
N ALA A 78 -9.41 -1.70 2.24
CA ALA A 78 -9.29 -1.37 3.66
C ALA A 78 -9.72 0.09 3.93
N GLY A 79 -9.28 1.04 3.10
CA GLY A 79 -9.70 2.43 3.18
C GLY A 79 -11.22 2.61 3.02
N ILE A 80 -11.85 1.91 2.07
CA ILE A 80 -13.31 1.94 1.88
C ILE A 80 -14.05 1.38 3.11
N LEU A 81 -13.59 0.26 3.65
CA LEU A 81 -14.21 -0.38 4.82
C LEU A 81 -14.03 0.47 6.09
N LEU A 82 -12.86 1.07 6.30
CA LEU A 82 -12.60 2.02 7.38
C LEU A 82 -13.47 3.27 7.23
N TRP A 83 -13.62 3.79 6.01
CA TRP A 83 -14.55 4.89 5.72
C TRP A 83 -16.00 4.54 6.08
N GLY A 84 -16.39 3.26 5.98
CA GLY A 84 -17.68 2.74 6.46
C GLY A 84 -17.74 2.42 7.97
N GLY A 85 -16.61 2.44 8.67
CA GLY A 85 -16.53 2.11 10.10
C GLY A 85 -16.64 0.60 10.39
N HIS A 86 -16.33 -0.25 9.41
CA HIS A 86 -16.42 -1.71 9.54
C HIS A 86 -15.18 -2.30 10.22
N MET A 87 -15.37 -3.21 11.18
CA MET A 87 -14.26 -3.89 11.86
C MET A 87 -13.40 -4.72 10.91
N SER A 88 -13.98 -5.26 9.84
CA SER A 88 -13.24 -5.98 8.79
C SER A 88 -12.18 -5.10 8.11
N GLY A 89 -12.42 -3.79 7.96
CA GLY A 89 -11.45 -2.85 7.42
C GLY A 89 -10.25 -2.66 8.33
N ALA A 90 -10.48 -2.59 9.65
CA ALA A 90 -9.42 -2.48 10.64
C ALA A 90 -8.54 -3.74 10.67
N ILE A 91 -9.17 -4.93 10.65
CA ILE A 91 -8.44 -6.20 10.60
C ILE A 91 -7.62 -6.30 9.32
N LEU A 92 -8.22 -5.99 8.17
CA LEU A 92 -7.53 -6.00 6.88
C LEU A 92 -6.32 -5.06 6.88
N ALA A 93 -6.50 -3.82 7.36
CA ALA A 93 -5.42 -2.84 7.47
C ALA A 93 -4.24 -3.35 8.32
N LEU A 94 -4.52 -4.00 9.46
CA LEU A 94 -3.47 -4.54 10.33
C LEU A 94 -2.76 -5.76 9.72
N VAL A 95 -3.50 -6.62 9.02
CA VAL A 95 -2.93 -7.78 8.30
C VAL A 95 -2.07 -7.34 7.12
N LEU A 96 -2.40 -6.22 6.47
CA LEU A 96 -1.61 -5.68 5.38
C LEU A 96 -0.26 -5.11 5.84
N ILE A 97 -0.06 -4.79 7.13
CA ILE A 97 1.22 -4.26 7.63
C ILE A 97 2.40 -5.22 7.37
N PRO A 98 2.38 -6.49 7.81
CA PRO A 98 3.48 -7.41 7.53
C PRO A 98 3.64 -7.71 6.04
N ILE A 99 2.52 -7.84 5.31
CA ILE A 99 2.55 -8.16 3.86
C ILE A 99 3.11 -6.97 3.07
N GLY A 100 2.54 -5.79 3.26
CA GLY A 100 2.97 -4.53 2.67
C GLY A 100 4.40 -4.18 3.10
N GLY A 101 4.75 -4.39 4.37
CA GLY A 101 6.10 -4.18 4.91
C GLY A 101 7.19 -4.88 4.11
N LEU A 102 6.94 -6.12 3.68
CA LEU A 102 7.87 -6.86 2.82
C LEU A 102 8.10 -6.14 1.49
N PHE A 103 7.04 -5.64 0.86
CA PHE A 103 7.15 -4.91 -0.41
C PHE A 103 7.71 -3.50 -0.24
N TRP A 104 7.37 -2.79 0.83
CA TRP A 104 7.92 -1.47 1.11
C TRP A 104 9.43 -1.54 1.32
N TRP A 105 9.90 -2.55 2.04
CA TRP A 105 11.33 -2.82 2.16
C TRP A 105 11.94 -3.26 0.83
N GLY A 106 11.32 -4.23 0.15
CA GLY A 106 11.84 -4.83 -1.08
C GLY A 106 11.94 -3.85 -2.27
N PHE A 107 11.05 -2.86 -2.33
CA PHE A 107 11.06 -1.77 -3.31
C PHE A 107 11.65 -0.46 -2.78
N ALA A 108 12.19 -0.46 -1.55
CA ALA A 108 12.77 0.72 -0.90
C ALA A 108 11.83 1.95 -0.83
N LEU A 109 10.56 1.73 -0.47
CA LEU A 109 9.53 2.76 -0.33
C LEU A 109 9.53 3.35 1.11
N PRO A 110 9.93 4.61 1.32
CA PRO A 110 10.07 5.17 2.66
C PRO A 110 8.75 5.69 3.26
N ILE A 111 7.76 6.02 2.43
CA ILE A 111 6.51 6.65 2.86
C ILE A 111 5.53 5.65 3.51
N PRO A 112 5.27 4.46 2.91
CA PRO A 112 4.25 3.55 3.45
C PRO A 112 4.44 3.12 4.92
N PRO A 113 5.66 2.80 5.41
CA PRO A 113 5.85 2.45 6.82
C PRO A 113 5.43 3.57 7.80
N ILE A 114 5.66 4.84 7.44
CA ILE A 114 5.30 5.98 8.28
C ILE A 114 3.78 6.08 8.38
N PHE A 115 3.09 5.98 7.24
CA PHE A 115 1.63 6.02 7.21
C PHE A 115 1.02 4.82 7.94
N ALA A 116 1.64 3.65 7.84
CA ALA A 116 1.22 2.46 8.55
C ALA A 116 1.23 2.64 10.07
N ILE A 117 2.27 3.29 10.61
CA ILE A 117 2.32 3.62 12.04
C ILE A 117 1.16 4.55 12.42
N VAL A 118 0.94 5.61 11.64
CA VAL A 118 -0.08 6.63 11.94
C VAL A 118 -1.49 6.04 11.90
N TRP A 119 -1.86 5.32 10.83
CA TRP A 119 -3.19 4.71 10.75
C TRP A 119 -3.39 3.64 11.82
N THR A 120 -2.33 2.95 12.23
CA THR A 120 -2.41 1.88 13.24
C THR A 120 -2.77 2.49 14.58
N ILE A 121 -2.14 3.61 14.95
CA ILE A 121 -2.48 4.38 16.14
C ILE A 121 -3.95 4.81 16.07
N PHE A 122 -4.40 5.37 14.94
CA PHE A 122 -5.80 5.82 14.79
C PHE A 122 -6.81 4.68 14.94
N ILE A 123 -6.53 3.52 14.34
CA ILE A 123 -7.35 2.31 14.43
C ILE A 123 -7.39 1.79 15.87
N LEU A 124 -6.24 1.65 16.53
CA LEU A 124 -6.16 1.11 17.90
C LEU A 124 -6.84 2.02 18.92
N LEU A 125 -6.64 3.35 18.81
CA LEU A 125 -7.32 4.32 19.69
C LEU A 125 -8.84 4.32 19.54
N ASN A 126 -9.36 3.90 18.39
CA ASN A 126 -10.79 3.88 18.10
C ASN A 126 -11.35 2.48 17.93
N TRP A 127 -10.65 1.44 18.42
CA TRP A 127 -11.00 0.04 18.17
C TRP A 127 -12.43 -0.32 18.58
N GLN A 128 -12.93 0.25 19.68
CA GLN A 128 -14.28 0.00 20.17
C GLN A 128 -15.39 0.70 19.36
N ASN A 129 -15.04 1.59 18.43
CA ASN A 129 -15.99 2.34 17.62
C ASN A 129 -16.32 1.66 16.28
N PHE A 130 -15.67 0.53 15.97
CA PHE A 130 -16.00 -0.27 14.80
C PHE A 130 -17.29 -1.07 15.03
N ARG A 131 -18.05 -1.26 13.95
CA ARG A 131 -19.23 -2.11 13.91
C ARG A 131 -18.90 -3.51 13.42
#